data_AF-A0A2P5DUD9-F1
#
_entry.id   AF-A0A2P5DUD9-F1
#
_cell.length_a   1.000
_cell.length_b   1.000
_cell.length_c   1.000
_cell.angle_alpha   90.00
_cell.angle_beta   90.00
_cell.angle_gamma   90.00
#
_symmetry.space_group_name_H-M   'P 1'
#
loop_
_entity.id
_entity.type
_entity.pdbx_description
1 polymer ?
#
loop_
_entity_poly.entity_id
_entity_poly.type
_entity_poly.pdbx_seq_one_letter_code
_entity_poly.pdbx_strand_id
1 'polypeptide(L)'
;MGKGGGCVPSKKRAPIDVSDRDLQNPERDHPDSDQNQIPVTESTNPVQDGAVREVEQQQRRFVRIFIVFYSMYGHVDLLAQKMKKGVDSIDGAQAFLYRVPETLSEEVLEQMRVPQKHDDDEVPVILAEKLVEADGLLFGFPTRYGSMAAQMKAFFDSTAELWQDQRLAGVPAGLFVSTGTQGGGQETTAPRILVLPYLVTHVDLSVGVNLFRTGGKTCNQSLMGAAVQSTYTILSLSLQCWTAITQLAHHGMIYVPIGYTFGAGMFKMDSIRGGSPYGAGVFSGDGTREPSETELALAEHQGKYMAALVKRFARSKALAS
;
A
#
# COMPACT_ATOMS: atom_id res chain seq x y z
N MET A 1 -7.05 -51.46 25.77
CA MET A 1 -7.34 -51.77 24.35
C MET A 1 -6.80 -50.59 23.55
N GLY A 2 -5.80 -50.67 22.66
CA GLY A 2 -5.13 -51.78 22.02
C GLY A 2 -4.95 -51.45 20.54
N LYS A 3 -3.68 -51.17 20.14
CA LYS A 3 -3.09 -51.28 18.79
C LYS A 3 -3.52 -50.23 17.75
N GLY A 4 -2.69 -49.78 16.81
CA GLY A 4 -1.33 -50.14 16.40
C GLY A 4 -1.07 -49.50 15.02
N GLY A 5 0.15 -49.05 14.75
CA GLY A 5 0.53 -48.44 13.47
C GLY A 5 0.91 -49.45 12.38
N GLY A 6 1.15 -48.93 11.16
CA GLY A 6 2.02 -49.58 10.16
C GLY A 6 1.55 -49.57 8.69
N CYS A 7 2.24 -48.75 7.89
CA CYS A 7 2.75 -48.94 6.50
C CYS A 7 1.85 -49.21 5.26
N VAL A 8 2.25 -48.53 4.17
CA VAL A 8 1.82 -48.46 2.73
C VAL A 8 2.40 -49.66 1.92
N PRO A 9 2.16 -49.96 0.59
CA PRO A 9 1.28 -49.46 -0.52
C PRO A 9 0.43 -50.56 -1.24
N SER A 10 -0.47 -50.21 -2.18
CA SER A 10 -0.58 -50.78 -3.56
C SER A 10 -1.84 -50.33 -4.35
N LYS A 11 -1.75 -50.50 -5.67
CA LYS A 11 -2.56 -50.03 -6.81
C LYS A 11 -3.89 -50.80 -7.08
N LYS A 12 -4.76 -50.12 -7.89
CA LYS A 12 -5.67 -50.61 -8.99
C LYS A 12 -7.10 -51.15 -8.70
N ARG A 13 -8.09 -50.60 -9.44
CA ARG A 13 -8.91 -51.22 -10.54
C ARG A 13 -9.84 -50.17 -11.19
N ALA A 14 -9.81 -49.92 -12.51
CA ALA A 14 -10.39 -50.61 -13.70
C ALA A 14 -11.91 -50.35 -13.89
N PRO A 15 -12.44 -50.20 -15.13
CA PRO A 15 -12.83 -51.37 -15.96
C PRO A 15 -12.59 -51.24 -17.50
N ILE A 16 -12.20 -52.32 -18.22
CA ILE A 16 -12.98 -53.26 -19.12
C ILE A 16 -13.18 -52.65 -20.53
N ASP A 17 -12.95 -53.27 -21.70
CA ASP A 17 -12.43 -54.58 -22.16
C ASP A 17 -12.13 -54.45 -23.67
N VAL A 18 -11.30 -55.35 -24.18
CA VAL A 18 -10.65 -55.36 -25.51
C VAL A 18 -11.30 -56.42 -26.39
N SER A 19 -11.33 -56.22 -27.70
CA SER A 19 -11.09 -57.35 -28.59
C SER A 19 -10.27 -56.94 -29.82
N ASP A 20 -9.19 -57.70 -29.97
CA ASP A 20 -8.12 -57.63 -30.97
C ASP A 20 -8.60 -58.02 -32.38
N ARG A 21 -7.93 -57.49 -33.41
CA ARG A 21 -6.89 -58.24 -34.16
C ARG A 21 -6.40 -57.48 -35.40
N ASP A 22 -5.09 -57.24 -35.39
CA ASP A 22 -4.25 -56.94 -36.54
C ASP A 22 -4.44 -57.95 -37.68
N LEU A 23 -4.60 -57.48 -38.92
CA LEU A 23 -4.01 -58.10 -40.12
C LEU A 23 -3.85 -57.06 -41.25
N GLN A 24 -2.58 -56.76 -41.56
CA GLN A 24 -2.00 -56.60 -42.90
C GLN A 24 -2.38 -55.38 -43.76
N ASN A 25 -1.38 -54.52 -43.97
CA ASN A 25 -1.33 -53.50 -45.02
C ASN A 25 -0.66 -54.10 -46.28
N PRO A 26 -1.15 -53.82 -47.50
CA PRO A 26 -0.33 -53.87 -48.69
C PRO A 26 -0.24 -52.52 -49.41
N GLU A 27 0.95 -52.28 -49.97
CA GLU A 27 1.51 -51.08 -50.58
C GLU A 27 0.76 -50.49 -51.80
N ARG A 28 1.20 -49.25 -52.15
CA ARG A 28 1.20 -48.52 -53.47
C ARG A 28 0.24 -47.32 -53.53
N ASP A 29 0.59 -46.11 -53.96
CA ASP A 29 1.72 -45.58 -54.76
C ASP A 29 1.92 -44.07 -54.42
N HIS A 30 3.16 -43.59 -54.49
CA HIS A 30 3.49 -42.17 -54.75
C HIS A 30 3.86 -42.00 -56.23
N PRO A 31 3.58 -40.83 -56.81
CA PRO A 31 4.68 -39.91 -57.10
C PRO A 31 4.29 -38.43 -56.86
N ASP A 32 5.13 -37.41 -56.95
CA ASP A 32 6.54 -37.08 -56.65
C ASP A 32 6.67 -35.60 -57.09
N SER A 33 7.73 -34.91 -56.66
CA SER A 33 8.17 -33.54 -57.02
C SER A 33 7.37 -32.39 -56.38
N ASP A 34 7.95 -31.33 -55.80
CA ASP A 34 9.29 -30.80 -55.98
C ASP A 34 9.75 -29.89 -54.81
N GLN A 35 11.06 -29.71 -54.78
CA GLN A 35 11.94 -29.17 -53.76
C GLN A 35 11.74 -27.67 -53.43
N ASN A 36 11.88 -27.29 -52.15
CA ASN A 36 12.99 -26.42 -51.72
C ASN A 36 13.01 -26.19 -50.19
N GLN A 37 14.07 -26.67 -49.55
CA GLN A 37 14.47 -26.26 -48.20
C GLN A 37 15.21 -24.91 -48.29
N ILE A 38 14.84 -23.97 -47.42
CA ILE A 38 15.65 -22.78 -47.09
C ILE A 38 15.94 -22.83 -45.58
N PRO A 39 17.18 -22.55 -45.12
CA PRO A 39 17.62 -22.89 -43.78
C PRO A 39 16.98 -22.00 -42.72
N VAL A 40 16.58 -22.60 -41.60
CA VAL A 40 16.31 -21.88 -40.36
C VAL A 40 17.65 -21.35 -39.82
N THR A 41 17.97 -20.10 -40.12
CA THR A 41 19.02 -19.39 -39.39
C THR A 41 18.45 -18.98 -38.03
N GLU A 42 18.84 -19.71 -36.99
CA GLU A 42 18.89 -19.19 -35.62
C GLU A 42 19.72 -17.91 -35.61
N SER A 43 19.05 -16.76 -35.61
CA SER A 43 19.67 -15.50 -35.20
C SER A 43 19.64 -15.44 -33.68
N THR A 44 20.53 -16.21 -33.05
CA THR A 44 20.97 -15.85 -31.70
C THR A 44 21.78 -14.57 -31.84
N ASN A 45 21.17 -13.44 -31.50
CA ASN A 45 21.89 -12.19 -31.23
C ASN A 45 22.13 -12.09 -29.71
N PRO A 46 23.21 -12.69 -29.17
CA PRO A 46 23.54 -12.60 -27.74
C PRO A 46 23.98 -11.19 -27.30
N VAL A 47 24.10 -10.23 -28.22
CA VAL A 47 24.63 -8.89 -27.96
C VAL A 47 23.57 -7.91 -27.45
N GLN A 48 22.29 -8.07 -27.83
CA GLN A 48 21.22 -7.15 -27.38
C GLN A 48 20.67 -7.50 -25.99
N ASP A 49 20.67 -8.78 -25.63
CA ASP A 49 20.19 -9.24 -24.32
C ASP A 49 21.17 -8.85 -23.18
N GLY A 50 22.48 -8.78 -23.49
CA GLY A 50 23.50 -8.30 -22.56
C GLY A 50 23.39 -6.79 -22.26
N ALA A 51 23.15 -5.97 -23.28
CA ALA A 51 23.05 -4.51 -23.12
C ALA A 51 21.78 -4.10 -22.35
N VAL A 52 20.64 -4.76 -22.58
CA VAL A 52 19.39 -4.51 -21.84
C VAL A 52 19.55 -4.93 -20.37
N ARG A 53 20.17 -6.09 -20.11
CA ARG A 53 20.47 -6.55 -18.73
C ARG A 53 21.49 -5.66 -18.03
N GLU A 54 22.49 -5.12 -18.73
CA GLU A 54 23.47 -4.18 -18.15
C GLU A 54 22.84 -2.83 -17.83
N VAL A 55 21.92 -2.32 -18.66
CA VAL A 55 21.16 -1.09 -18.38
C VAL A 55 20.19 -1.29 -17.21
N GLU A 56 19.48 -2.42 -17.15
CA GLU A 56 18.62 -2.79 -16.00
C GLU A 56 19.43 -3.03 -14.72
N GLN A 57 20.62 -3.63 -14.82
CA GLN A 57 21.54 -3.82 -13.69
C GLN A 57 22.21 -2.51 -13.25
N GLN A 58 22.51 -1.58 -14.16
CA GLN A 58 22.98 -0.24 -13.82
C GLN A 58 21.88 0.62 -13.17
N GLN A 59 20.62 0.48 -13.58
CA GLN A 59 19.47 1.11 -12.92
C GLN A 59 19.18 0.54 -11.52
N ARG A 60 19.65 -0.67 -11.20
CA ARG A 60 19.62 -1.25 -9.83
C ARG A 60 20.78 -0.81 -8.93
N ARG A 61 21.59 0.19 -9.31
CA ARG A 61 22.66 0.70 -8.43
C ARG A 61 22.16 1.39 -7.17
N PHE A 62 20.93 1.86 -7.19
CA PHE A 62 20.32 2.56 -6.07
C PHE A 62 18.92 2.03 -5.81
N VAL A 63 18.51 2.08 -4.54
CA VAL A 63 17.12 1.81 -4.17
C VAL A 63 16.26 3.02 -4.52
N ARG A 64 15.11 2.77 -5.13
CA ARG A 64 14.18 3.81 -5.57
C ARG A 64 13.13 4.02 -4.51
N ILE A 65 13.05 5.23 -3.96
CA ILE A 65 12.03 5.59 -2.98
C ILE A 65 11.09 6.60 -3.60
N PHE A 66 9.82 6.23 -3.71
CA PHE A 66 8.80 7.11 -4.26
C PHE A 66 8.10 7.84 -3.12
N ILE A 67 8.11 9.16 -3.21
CA ILE A 67 7.41 10.06 -2.30
C ILE A 67 6.16 10.53 -3.02
N VAL A 68 5.04 9.86 -2.75
CA VAL A 68 3.76 10.09 -3.40
C VAL A 68 2.89 10.94 -2.49
N PHE A 69 2.51 12.14 -2.92
CA PHE A 69 1.79 13.05 -2.04
C PHE A 69 0.65 13.81 -2.71
N TYR A 70 -0.27 14.26 -1.85
CA TYR A 70 -1.26 15.28 -2.17
C TYR A 70 -0.95 16.54 -1.36
N SER A 71 -0.92 17.70 -2.01
CA SER A 71 -0.73 18.99 -1.35
C SER A 71 -1.59 20.04 -2.03
N MET A 72 -2.48 20.65 -1.25
CA MET A 72 -3.38 21.72 -1.71
C MET A 72 -2.70 23.08 -1.54
N TYR A 73 -2.27 23.42 -0.31
CA TYR A 73 -1.67 24.72 0.02
C TYR A 73 -0.14 24.72 0.14
N GLY A 74 0.54 23.64 -0.24
CA GLY A 74 2.02 23.59 -0.27
C GLY A 74 2.69 22.96 0.96
N HIS A 75 2.07 22.91 2.13
CA HIS A 75 2.72 22.38 3.35
C HIS A 75 3.26 20.96 3.23
N VAL A 76 2.50 20.06 2.60
CA VAL A 76 2.92 18.65 2.39
C VAL A 76 4.01 18.56 1.33
N ASP A 77 4.02 19.47 0.36
CA ASP A 77 5.05 19.55 -0.68
C ASP A 77 6.40 19.91 -0.06
N LEU A 78 6.43 20.93 0.79
CA LEU A 78 7.63 21.33 1.53
C LEU A 78 8.20 20.18 2.37
N LEU A 79 7.34 19.39 3.03
CA LEU A 79 7.77 18.18 3.74
C LEU A 79 8.33 17.12 2.77
N ALA A 80 7.65 16.87 1.65
CA ALA A 80 8.08 15.91 0.63
C ALA A 80 9.46 16.27 0.05
N GLN A 81 9.70 17.55 -0.24
CA GLN A 81 11.00 18.04 -0.70
C GLN A 81 12.11 17.83 0.34
N LYS A 82 11.81 18.05 1.63
CA LYS A 82 12.78 17.76 2.71
C LYS A 82 13.03 16.26 2.88
N MET A 83 12.00 15.43 2.76
CA MET A 83 12.17 13.97 2.73
C MET A 83 13.04 13.53 1.57
N LYS A 84 12.85 14.10 0.38
CA LYS A 84 13.70 13.85 -0.79
C LYS A 84 15.16 14.17 -0.48
N LYS A 85 15.46 15.33 0.10
CA LYS A 85 16.82 15.68 0.55
C LYS A 85 17.37 14.66 1.55
N GLY A 86 16.53 14.17 2.45
CA GLY A 86 16.89 13.12 3.40
C GLY A 86 17.25 11.79 2.72
N VAL A 87 16.41 11.33 1.81
CA VAL A 87 16.65 10.09 1.05
C VAL A 87 17.92 10.22 0.20
N ASP A 88 18.04 11.29 -0.58
CA ASP A 88 19.15 11.50 -1.52
C ASP A 88 20.49 11.71 -0.80
N SER A 89 20.49 11.99 0.51
CA SER A 89 21.71 12.06 1.31
C SER A 89 22.32 10.68 1.64
N ILE A 90 21.60 9.59 1.37
CA ILE A 90 22.08 8.22 1.62
C ILE A 90 22.63 7.62 0.33
N ASP A 91 23.92 7.27 0.34
CA ASP A 91 24.56 6.64 -0.81
C ASP A 91 23.83 5.37 -1.27
N GLY A 92 23.51 5.31 -2.55
CA GLY A 92 22.78 4.19 -3.15
C GLY A 92 21.28 4.20 -2.85
N ALA A 93 20.70 5.35 -2.49
CA ALA A 93 19.26 5.59 -2.49
C ALA A 93 18.94 6.83 -3.32
N GLN A 94 17.77 6.84 -3.98
CA GLN A 94 17.29 8.00 -4.73
C GLN A 94 15.80 8.19 -4.51
N ALA A 95 15.39 9.42 -4.21
CA ALA A 95 13.99 9.80 -4.06
C ALA A 95 13.40 10.38 -5.35
N PHE A 96 12.17 9.98 -5.64
CA PHE A 96 11.35 10.52 -6.73
C PHE A 96 10.07 11.10 -6.14
N LEU A 97 9.79 12.37 -6.44
CA LEU A 97 8.56 13.03 -6.03
C LEU A 97 7.46 12.73 -7.05
N TYR A 98 6.27 12.44 -6.55
CA TYR A 98 5.09 12.23 -7.36
C TYR A 98 3.86 12.85 -6.70
N ARG A 99 3.01 13.44 -7.52
CA ARG A 99 1.70 13.96 -7.09
C ARG A 99 0.61 12.97 -7.43
N VAL A 100 -0.38 12.85 -6.56
CA VAL A 100 -1.63 12.15 -6.92
C VAL A 100 -2.51 13.06 -7.81
N PRO A 101 -3.33 12.48 -8.70
CA PRO A 101 -4.28 13.23 -9.50
C PRO A 101 -5.22 14.10 -8.65
N GLU A 102 -5.53 15.29 -9.15
CA GLU A 102 -6.54 16.16 -8.55
C GLU A 102 -7.95 15.65 -8.89
N THR A 103 -8.89 15.76 -7.95
CA THR A 103 -10.28 15.33 -8.12
C THR A 103 -11.27 16.49 -8.16
N LEU A 104 -10.84 17.68 -7.72
CA LEU A 104 -11.66 18.89 -7.73
C LEU A 104 -11.54 19.59 -9.10
N SER A 105 -12.62 20.25 -9.54
CA SER A 105 -12.58 21.06 -10.75
C SER A 105 -11.76 22.33 -10.55
N GLU A 106 -11.24 22.89 -11.63
CA GLU A 106 -10.47 24.15 -11.62
C GLU A 106 -11.27 25.30 -10.99
N GLU A 107 -12.55 25.44 -11.34
CA GLU A 107 -13.44 26.45 -10.75
C GLU A 107 -13.49 26.35 -9.21
N VAL A 108 -13.55 25.13 -8.68
CA VAL A 108 -13.62 24.88 -7.24
C VAL A 108 -12.28 25.18 -6.56
N LEU A 109 -11.16 24.92 -7.24
CA LEU A 109 -9.81 25.27 -6.76
C LEU A 109 -9.59 26.78 -6.73
N GLU A 110 -10.07 27.50 -7.75
CA GLU A 110 -10.03 28.97 -7.81
C GLU A 110 -10.86 29.60 -6.69
N GLN A 111 -12.08 29.09 -6.45
CA GLN A 111 -12.93 29.54 -5.36
C GLN A 111 -12.29 29.30 -3.98
N MET A 112 -11.59 28.18 -3.83
CA MET A 112 -10.82 27.88 -2.62
C MET A 112 -9.51 28.66 -2.50
N ARG A 113 -9.16 29.48 -3.51
CA ARG A 113 -7.92 30.26 -3.57
C ARG A 113 -6.69 29.39 -3.37
N VAL A 114 -6.72 28.18 -3.95
CA VAL A 114 -5.58 27.29 -3.93
C VAL A 114 -4.46 27.94 -4.75
N PRO A 115 -3.24 28.08 -4.21
CA PRO A 115 -2.12 28.62 -4.96
C PRO A 115 -1.94 27.87 -6.27
N GLN A 116 -1.95 28.59 -7.39
CA GLN A 116 -1.63 27.99 -8.68
C GLN A 116 -0.17 27.56 -8.67
N LYS A 117 0.07 26.31 -9.09
CA LYS A 117 1.41 25.74 -9.16
C LYS A 117 2.04 26.24 -10.46
N HIS A 118 3.20 26.87 -10.38
CA HIS A 118 3.94 27.32 -11.55
C HIS A 118 4.55 26.12 -12.30
N ASP A 119 4.53 26.19 -13.64
CA ASP A 119 4.90 25.10 -14.55
C ASP A 119 6.38 24.67 -14.44
N ASP A 120 7.27 25.50 -13.88
CA ASP A 120 8.72 25.25 -13.87
C ASP A 120 9.20 24.27 -12.77
N ASP A 121 8.35 23.93 -11.78
CA ASP A 121 8.64 23.01 -10.66
C ASP A 121 7.70 21.78 -10.67
N GLU A 122 7.25 21.33 -11.85
CA GLU A 122 6.15 20.40 -11.96
C GLU A 122 6.53 18.96 -11.55
N VAL A 123 6.29 18.64 -10.28
CA VAL A 123 6.31 17.25 -9.79
C VAL A 123 5.29 16.43 -10.58
N PRO A 124 5.71 15.34 -11.26
CA PRO A 124 4.83 14.59 -12.16
C PRO A 124 3.68 13.90 -11.41
N VAL A 125 2.54 13.78 -12.09
CA VAL A 125 1.41 12.99 -11.60
C VAL A 125 1.69 11.50 -11.78
N ILE A 126 1.45 10.70 -10.73
CA ILE A 126 1.66 9.24 -10.76
C ILE A 126 0.37 8.47 -11.02
N LEU A 127 0.50 7.40 -11.80
CA LEU A 127 -0.51 6.36 -11.96
C LEU A 127 -0.21 5.17 -11.04
N ALA A 128 -1.26 4.46 -10.60
CA ALA A 128 -1.14 3.33 -9.67
C ALA A 128 -0.08 2.32 -10.10
N GLU A 129 -0.09 1.93 -11.37
CA GLU A 129 0.81 0.94 -11.99
C GLU A 129 2.29 1.18 -11.68
N LYS A 130 2.68 2.46 -11.64
CA LYS A 130 4.08 2.86 -11.45
C LYS A 130 4.60 2.58 -10.04
N LEU A 131 3.71 2.41 -9.05
CA LEU A 131 4.11 2.11 -7.66
C LEU A 131 4.99 0.87 -7.53
N VAL A 132 4.86 -0.09 -8.45
CA VAL A 132 5.63 -1.35 -8.45
C VAL A 132 7.10 -1.18 -8.77
N GLU A 133 7.49 -0.01 -9.30
CA GLU A 133 8.90 0.32 -9.55
C GLU A 133 9.64 0.74 -8.27
N ALA A 134 8.91 1.08 -7.20
CA ALA A 134 9.49 1.55 -5.95
C ALA A 134 10.01 0.40 -5.09
N ASP A 135 11.20 0.57 -4.53
CA ASP A 135 11.73 -0.28 -3.47
C ASP A 135 11.26 0.17 -2.08
N GLY A 136 10.78 1.41 -1.96
CA GLY A 136 10.15 1.96 -0.76
C GLY A 136 9.22 3.12 -1.08
N LEU A 137 8.22 3.32 -0.23
CA LEU A 137 7.13 4.27 -0.44
C LEU A 137 7.00 5.24 0.74
N LEU A 138 6.77 6.52 0.46
CA LEU A 138 6.40 7.53 1.44
C LEU A 138 5.13 8.23 0.95
N PHE A 139 4.05 8.11 1.71
CA PHE A 139 2.77 8.74 1.37
C PHE A 139 2.50 9.98 2.21
N GLY A 140 2.25 11.11 1.53
CA GLY A 140 2.01 12.41 2.14
C GLY A 140 0.64 12.96 1.84
N PHE A 141 -0.10 13.44 2.83
CA PHE A 141 -1.39 14.09 2.57
C PHE A 141 -1.84 15.00 3.73
N PRO A 142 -2.61 16.05 3.43
CA PRO A 142 -3.25 16.83 4.47
C PRO A 142 -4.37 16.02 5.12
N THR A 143 -4.56 16.22 6.42
CA THR A 143 -5.70 15.65 7.13
C THR A 143 -7.01 16.26 6.64
N ARG A 144 -8.03 15.42 6.56
CA ARG A 144 -9.44 15.80 6.44
C ARG A 144 -10.18 15.09 7.57
N TYR A 145 -10.40 15.82 8.66
CA TYR A 145 -11.09 15.33 9.86
C TYR A 145 -10.48 14.05 10.46
N GLY A 146 -9.14 13.92 10.45
CA GLY A 146 -8.47 12.72 10.97
C GLY A 146 -8.42 11.55 9.98
N SER A 147 -8.71 11.80 8.71
CA SER A 147 -8.57 10.85 7.59
C SER A 147 -7.74 11.46 6.45
N MET A 148 -7.36 10.63 5.48
CA MET A 148 -6.69 11.09 4.27
C MET A 148 -7.60 11.97 3.40
N ALA A 149 -7.00 12.86 2.61
CA ALA A 149 -7.74 13.61 1.60
C ALA A 149 -8.38 12.70 0.54
N ALA A 150 -9.51 13.13 -0.02
CA ALA A 150 -10.26 12.36 -1.02
C ALA A 150 -9.42 12.00 -2.25
N GLN A 151 -8.52 12.89 -2.68
CA GLN A 151 -7.58 12.69 -3.78
C GLN A 151 -6.66 11.50 -3.53
N MET A 152 -6.06 11.43 -2.33
CA MET A 152 -5.21 10.31 -1.94
C MET A 152 -6.02 9.02 -1.82
N LYS A 153 -7.26 9.11 -1.33
CA LYS A 153 -8.16 7.95 -1.25
C LYS A 153 -8.52 7.41 -2.64
N ALA A 154 -8.88 8.28 -3.58
CA ALA A 154 -9.16 7.91 -4.96
C ALA A 154 -7.95 7.26 -5.63
N PHE A 155 -6.74 7.78 -5.36
CA PHE A 155 -5.51 7.14 -5.81
C PHE A 155 -5.36 5.72 -5.25
N PHE A 156 -5.55 5.50 -3.95
CA PHE A 156 -5.54 4.13 -3.40
C PHE A 156 -6.65 3.25 -3.99
N ASP A 157 -7.82 3.79 -4.30
CA ASP A 157 -8.91 3.02 -4.92
C ASP A 157 -8.57 2.56 -6.35
N SER A 158 -7.72 3.31 -7.05
CA SER A 158 -7.18 2.89 -8.36
C SER A 158 -6.14 1.77 -8.29
N THR A 159 -5.71 1.34 -7.09
CA THR A 159 -4.70 0.28 -6.92
C THR A 159 -5.27 -1.14 -6.80
N ALA A 160 -6.54 -1.35 -7.16
CA ALA A 160 -7.24 -2.62 -6.99
C ALA A 160 -6.53 -3.82 -7.68
N GLU A 161 -6.02 -3.63 -8.90
CA GLU A 161 -5.28 -4.68 -9.62
C GLU A 161 -3.96 -5.02 -8.92
N LEU A 162 -3.22 -4.01 -8.44
CA LEU A 162 -1.99 -4.22 -7.68
C LEU A 162 -2.24 -4.96 -6.37
N TRP A 163 -3.37 -4.68 -5.73
CA TRP A 163 -3.81 -5.37 -4.53
C TRP A 163 -4.16 -6.84 -4.83
N GLN A 164 -4.91 -7.09 -5.90
CA GLN A 164 -5.32 -8.44 -6.28
C GLN A 164 -4.11 -9.35 -6.51
N ASP A 165 -3.09 -8.82 -7.19
CA ASP A 165 -1.85 -9.53 -7.48
C ASP A 165 -0.80 -9.42 -6.36
N GLN A 166 -1.12 -8.71 -5.27
CA GLN A 166 -0.23 -8.46 -4.13
C GLN A 166 1.15 -7.90 -4.54
N ARG A 167 1.18 -7.04 -5.56
CA ARG A 167 2.44 -6.54 -6.17
C ARG A 167 3.25 -5.61 -5.28
N LEU A 168 2.60 -5.00 -4.27
CA LEU A 168 3.25 -4.13 -3.29
C LEU A 168 3.60 -4.86 -1.98
N ALA A 169 3.37 -6.18 -1.91
CA ALA A 169 3.64 -6.94 -0.71
C ALA A 169 5.14 -6.94 -0.36
N GLY A 170 5.44 -6.67 0.91
CA GLY A 170 6.81 -6.59 1.43
C GLY A 170 7.53 -5.27 1.15
N VAL A 171 6.93 -4.33 0.40
CA VAL A 171 7.51 -3.01 0.17
C VAL A 171 7.41 -2.17 1.44
N PRO A 172 8.51 -1.60 1.97
CA PRO A 172 8.47 -0.68 3.09
C PRO A 172 7.72 0.62 2.75
N ALA A 173 6.78 1.03 3.60
CA ALA A 173 5.96 2.21 3.38
C ALA A 173 5.84 3.07 4.65
N GLY A 174 6.02 4.38 4.51
CA GLY A 174 5.90 5.36 5.60
C GLY A 174 4.86 6.43 5.27
N LEU A 175 4.41 7.16 6.30
CA LEU A 175 3.36 8.17 6.19
C LEU A 175 3.82 9.51 6.74
N PHE A 176 3.28 10.61 6.21
CA PHE A 176 3.47 11.94 6.75
C PHE A 176 2.27 12.84 6.47
N VAL A 177 2.02 13.79 7.38
CA VAL A 177 0.71 14.47 7.44
C VAL A 177 0.84 15.97 7.68
N SER A 178 -0.11 16.74 7.14
CA SER A 178 -0.30 18.14 7.52
C SER A 178 -1.64 18.32 8.22
N THR A 179 -1.68 19.05 9.34
CA THR A 179 -2.92 19.31 10.08
C THR A 179 -3.10 20.80 10.36
N GLY A 180 -4.36 21.26 10.45
CA GLY A 180 -4.65 22.65 10.81
C GLY A 180 -4.24 22.98 12.25
N THR A 181 -4.50 22.08 13.20
CA THR A 181 -4.30 22.33 14.64
C THR A 181 -3.55 21.19 15.33
N GLN A 182 -3.10 21.46 16.57
CA GLN A 182 -2.28 20.54 17.38
C GLN A 182 -2.95 19.17 17.61
N GLY A 183 -4.23 19.17 18.00
CA GLY A 183 -5.02 17.95 18.20
C GLY A 183 -5.78 17.47 16.96
N GLY A 184 -5.68 18.18 15.84
CA GLY A 184 -6.50 17.99 14.64
C GLY A 184 -6.11 16.79 13.77
N GLY A 185 -5.66 15.69 14.38
CA GLY A 185 -5.37 14.43 13.70
C GLY A 185 -3.90 14.20 13.32
N GLN A 186 -2.93 14.79 14.02
CA GLN A 186 -1.50 14.47 13.82
C GLN A 186 -1.20 12.98 14.02
N GLU A 187 -1.94 12.35 14.93
CA GLU A 187 -1.80 10.92 15.23
C GLU A 187 -2.90 10.11 14.56
N THR A 188 -4.16 10.52 14.65
CA THR A 188 -5.28 9.70 14.15
C THR A 188 -5.33 9.56 12.64
N THR A 189 -4.70 10.47 11.89
CA THR A 189 -4.65 10.41 10.43
C THR A 189 -3.76 9.26 9.93
N ALA A 190 -2.70 8.90 10.67
CA ALA A 190 -1.80 7.82 10.31
C ALA A 190 -2.30 6.47 10.88
N PRO A 191 -2.26 6.20 12.19
CA PRO A 191 -2.99 5.10 12.80
C PRO A 191 -4.42 5.45 13.23
N ARG A 192 -5.40 4.72 12.68
CA ARG A 192 -6.54 4.26 13.47
C ARG A 192 -6.40 2.76 13.57
N ILE A 193 -5.78 2.32 14.64
CA ILE A 193 -5.96 0.95 15.10
C ILE A 193 -7.41 0.85 15.55
N LEU A 194 -8.15 -0.07 14.94
CA LEU A 194 -9.42 -0.56 15.44
C LEU A 194 -9.19 -1.04 16.87
N VAL A 195 -9.54 -0.21 17.86
CA VAL A 195 -9.96 -0.75 19.14
C VAL A 195 -11.27 -1.46 18.84
N LEU A 196 -11.16 -2.75 18.52
CA LEU A 196 -12.29 -3.67 18.57
C LEU A 196 -13.07 -3.35 19.84
N PRO A 197 -14.39 -3.09 19.77
CA PRO A 197 -15.19 -2.90 20.96
C PRO A 197 -15.34 -4.25 21.66
N TYR A 198 -14.28 -4.71 22.33
CA TYR A 198 -14.30 -5.86 23.22
C TYR A 198 -15.21 -5.63 24.44
N LEU A 199 -15.74 -4.41 24.59
CA LEU A 199 -16.70 -4.03 25.63
C LEU A 199 -18.18 -4.13 25.20
N VAL A 200 -18.51 -4.25 23.91
CA VAL A 200 -19.92 -4.26 23.49
C VAL A 200 -20.53 -5.67 23.47
N THR A 201 -19.72 -6.72 23.28
CA THR A 201 -20.19 -8.11 23.40
C THR A 201 -20.60 -8.51 24.83
N HIS A 202 -20.11 -7.82 25.87
CA HIS A 202 -20.48 -8.12 27.25
C HIS A 202 -21.71 -7.34 27.78
N VAL A 203 -22.06 -6.22 27.15
CA VAL A 203 -23.29 -5.48 27.50
C VAL A 203 -24.52 -6.13 26.83
N ASP A 204 -24.38 -6.63 25.60
CA ASP A 204 -25.50 -7.26 24.88
C ASP A 204 -25.95 -8.60 25.51
N LEU A 205 -25.00 -9.38 26.05
CA LEU A 205 -25.35 -10.61 26.77
C LEU A 205 -26.11 -10.33 28.08
N SER A 206 -25.85 -9.18 28.71
CA SER A 206 -26.48 -8.82 30.00
C SER A 206 -27.89 -8.25 29.83
N VAL A 207 -28.18 -7.60 28.70
CA VAL A 207 -29.52 -7.08 28.37
C VAL A 207 -30.39 -8.16 27.74
N GLY A 208 -29.83 -9.01 26.87
CA GLY A 208 -30.55 -10.15 26.27
C GLY A 208 -31.01 -11.19 27.30
N VAL A 209 -30.22 -11.44 28.34
CA VAL A 209 -30.58 -12.38 29.42
C VAL A 209 -31.62 -11.78 30.38
N ASN A 210 -31.65 -10.46 30.60
CA ASN A 210 -32.65 -9.83 31.46
C ASN A 210 -34.04 -9.69 30.80
N LEU A 211 -34.13 -9.51 29.48
CA LEU A 211 -35.41 -9.53 28.77
C LEU A 211 -36.03 -10.94 28.70
N PHE A 212 -35.21 -11.99 28.68
CA PHE A 212 -35.70 -13.38 28.70
C PHE A 212 -36.29 -13.81 30.05
N ARG A 213 -35.99 -13.07 31.13
CA ARG A 213 -36.41 -13.41 32.49
C ARG A 213 -37.67 -12.66 32.95
N THR A 214 -38.15 -11.68 32.19
CA THR A 214 -39.39 -10.95 32.46
C THR A 214 -40.51 -11.36 31.50
N GLY A 215 -41.13 -12.49 31.83
CA GLY A 215 -42.51 -12.88 31.52
C GLY A 215 -43.19 -12.38 30.23
N GLY A 216 -43.33 -13.29 29.27
CA GLY A 216 -44.67 -13.69 28.81
C GLY A 216 -45.41 -12.81 27.80
N LYS A 217 -44.74 -12.02 26.95
CA LYS A 217 -45.39 -11.46 25.75
C LYS A 217 -44.49 -11.62 24.53
N THR A 218 -45.06 -12.15 23.46
CA THR A 218 -44.42 -12.39 22.16
C THR A 218 -43.93 -11.08 21.56
N CYS A 219 -42.67 -10.73 21.84
CA CYS A 219 -41.97 -9.67 21.13
C CYS A 219 -41.68 -10.17 19.71
N ASN A 220 -42.13 -9.41 18.72
CA ASN A 220 -42.07 -9.78 17.30
C ASN A 220 -40.60 -9.89 16.85
N GLN A 221 -40.12 -11.12 16.62
CA GLN A 221 -38.72 -11.43 16.29
C GLN A 221 -38.19 -10.65 15.07
N SER A 222 -39.08 -10.23 14.16
CA SER A 222 -38.74 -9.39 13.01
C SER A 222 -38.22 -7.99 13.38
N LEU A 223 -38.73 -7.38 14.44
CA LEU A 223 -38.33 -6.04 14.88
C LEU A 223 -36.96 -6.04 15.60
N MET A 224 -36.65 -7.12 16.34
CA MET A 224 -35.30 -7.30 16.92
C MET A 224 -34.25 -7.56 15.84
N GLY A 225 -34.57 -8.37 14.81
CA GLY A 225 -33.67 -8.59 13.68
C GLY A 225 -33.33 -7.30 12.94
N ALA A 226 -34.30 -6.42 12.70
CA ALA A 226 -34.08 -5.14 12.04
C ALA A 226 -33.25 -4.15 12.89
N ALA A 227 -33.45 -4.12 14.21
CA ALA A 227 -32.68 -3.26 15.11
C ALA A 227 -31.21 -3.70 15.23
N VAL A 228 -30.97 -5.02 15.33
CA VAL A 228 -29.62 -5.61 15.36
C VAL A 228 -28.91 -5.44 14.02
N GLN A 229 -29.60 -5.65 12.88
CA GLN A 229 -29.01 -5.43 11.56
C GLN A 229 -28.66 -3.95 11.33
N SER A 230 -29.50 -3.03 11.81
CA SER A 230 -29.29 -1.58 11.69
C SER A 230 -28.11 -1.10 12.54
N THR A 231 -27.98 -1.57 13.78
CA THR A 231 -26.81 -1.26 14.61
C THR A 231 -25.53 -1.90 14.08
N TYR A 232 -25.55 -3.13 13.55
CA TYR A 232 -24.38 -3.72 12.88
C TYR A 232 -23.99 -2.95 11.60
N THR A 233 -24.96 -2.43 10.85
CA THR A 233 -24.68 -1.63 9.65
C THR A 233 -24.09 -0.26 10.03
N ILE A 234 -24.63 0.40 11.05
CA ILE A 234 -24.12 1.68 11.58
C ILE A 234 -22.75 1.49 12.28
N LEU A 235 -22.52 0.36 12.95
CA LEU A 235 -21.22 0.02 13.56
C LEU A 235 -20.18 -0.34 12.49
N SER A 236 -20.57 -1.04 11.42
CA SER A 236 -19.69 -1.33 10.27
C SER A 236 -19.36 -0.07 9.47
N LEU A 237 -20.32 0.85 9.33
CA LEU A 237 -20.10 2.18 8.71
C LEU A 237 -19.26 3.13 9.57
N SER A 238 -19.31 3.01 10.90
CA SER A 238 -18.44 3.78 11.82
C SER A 238 -17.07 3.14 12.05
N LEU A 239 -16.91 1.85 11.72
CA LEU A 239 -15.62 1.16 11.67
C LEU A 239 -14.79 1.50 10.42
N GLN A 240 -15.37 2.18 9.42
CA GLN A 240 -14.70 2.57 8.18
C GLN A 240 -14.18 4.01 8.23
N CYS A 241 -13.71 4.49 9.38
CA CYS A 241 -12.84 5.66 9.39
C CYS A 241 -11.47 5.24 8.83
N TRP A 242 -11.38 5.22 7.49
CA TRP A 242 -10.21 4.91 6.67
C TRP A 242 -8.96 5.59 7.23
N THR A 243 -7.98 4.80 7.65
CA THR A 243 -6.65 5.31 7.96
C THR A 243 -5.62 4.74 7.03
N ALA A 244 -4.55 5.48 6.81
CA ALA A 244 -3.60 5.11 5.78
C ALA A 244 -2.89 3.78 6.08
N ILE A 245 -2.66 3.45 7.36
CA ILE A 245 -2.04 2.17 7.72
C ILE A 245 -2.89 0.96 7.30
N THR A 246 -4.23 1.05 7.34
CA THR A 246 -5.08 -0.07 6.91
C THR A 246 -4.92 -0.34 5.42
N GLN A 247 -4.77 0.71 4.60
CA GLN A 247 -4.48 0.55 3.17
C GLN A 247 -3.12 -0.11 2.94
N LEU A 248 -2.10 0.27 3.73
CA LEU A 248 -0.79 -0.38 3.65
C LEU A 248 -0.87 -1.87 3.99
N ALA A 249 -1.60 -2.22 5.05
CA ALA A 249 -1.77 -3.59 5.50
C ALA A 249 -2.47 -4.48 4.46
N HIS A 250 -3.53 -3.98 3.81
CA HIS A 250 -4.26 -4.72 2.79
C HIS A 250 -3.42 -5.03 1.54
N HIS A 251 -2.48 -4.15 1.19
CA HIS A 251 -1.49 -4.35 0.13
C HIS A 251 -0.31 -5.24 0.54
N GLY A 252 -0.24 -5.66 1.80
CA GLY A 252 0.90 -6.41 2.34
C GLY A 252 2.17 -5.58 2.49
N MET A 253 2.09 -4.24 2.45
CA MET A 253 3.22 -3.35 2.65
C MET A 253 3.69 -3.36 4.12
N ILE A 254 4.99 -3.17 4.32
CA ILE A 254 5.58 -3.11 5.65
C ILE A 254 5.53 -1.66 6.13
N TYR A 255 4.65 -1.37 7.08
CA TYR A 255 4.59 -0.03 7.66
C TYR A 255 5.87 0.29 8.47
N VAL A 256 6.52 1.40 8.13
CA VAL A 256 7.73 1.90 8.78
C VAL A 256 7.42 3.20 9.52
N PRO A 257 7.23 3.15 10.86
CA PRO A 257 7.13 4.36 11.67
C PRO A 257 8.52 5.00 11.87
N ILE A 258 8.56 6.31 12.12
CA ILE A 258 9.80 6.98 12.55
C ILE A 258 10.19 6.55 13.97
N GLY A 259 9.19 6.30 14.82
CA GLY A 259 9.41 6.14 16.25
C GLY A 259 10.02 7.40 16.87
N TYR A 260 10.84 7.20 17.90
CA TYR A 260 11.59 8.28 18.55
C TYR A 260 13.02 8.41 18.03
N THR A 261 13.31 7.92 16.81
CA THR A 261 14.67 7.86 16.25
C THR A 261 15.28 9.24 15.95
N PHE A 262 14.47 10.29 15.88
CA PHE A 262 14.93 11.69 15.79
C PHE A 262 15.46 12.23 17.14
N GLY A 263 15.50 11.39 18.17
CA GLY A 263 16.18 11.65 19.44
C GLY A 263 15.57 12.83 20.21
N ALA A 264 16.43 13.69 20.74
CA ALA A 264 16.02 14.85 21.54
C ALA A 264 15.02 15.76 20.80
N GLY A 265 15.07 15.81 19.46
CA GLY A 265 14.13 16.57 18.64
C GLY A 265 12.67 16.16 18.84
N MET A 266 12.40 14.90 19.22
CA MET A 266 11.04 14.42 19.52
C MET A 266 10.53 14.90 20.88
N PHE A 267 11.41 15.25 21.81
CA PHE A 267 11.08 15.60 23.19
C PHE A 267 11.17 17.11 23.48
N LYS A 268 11.62 17.92 22.53
CA LYS A 268 11.73 19.39 22.69
C LYS A 268 10.36 20.05 22.93
N MET A 269 10.20 20.76 24.03
CA MET A 269 8.96 21.49 24.36
C MET A 269 9.11 23.01 24.21
N ASP A 270 10.11 23.46 23.44
CA ASP A 270 10.43 24.88 23.25
C ASP A 270 9.50 25.60 22.29
N SER A 271 8.85 24.87 21.37
CA SER A 271 8.06 25.41 20.28
C SER A 271 6.94 24.47 19.86
N ILE A 272 5.85 25.05 19.33
CA ILE A 272 4.75 24.28 18.75
C ILE A 272 5.22 23.67 17.42
N ARG A 273 5.18 22.34 17.34
CA ARG A 273 5.65 21.56 16.18
C ARG A 273 4.79 20.32 15.96
N GLY A 274 4.53 19.99 14.70
CA GLY A 274 3.90 18.76 14.28
C GLY A 274 4.86 17.57 14.28
N GLY A 275 4.32 16.42 13.92
CA GLY A 275 5.04 15.16 13.88
C GLY A 275 4.81 14.31 15.12
N SER A 276 4.82 13.01 14.90
CA SER A 276 4.57 11.99 15.91
C SER A 276 5.47 10.78 15.66
N PRO A 277 5.51 9.79 16.56
CA PRO A 277 6.22 8.53 16.31
C PRO A 277 5.71 7.79 15.05
N TYR A 278 4.50 8.11 14.58
CA TYR A 278 3.90 7.52 13.39
C TYR A 278 4.42 8.11 12.08
N GLY A 279 4.95 9.33 12.11
CA GLY A 279 5.42 10.00 10.90
C GLY A 279 5.70 11.49 11.12
N ALA A 280 6.44 12.09 10.20
CA ALA A 280 6.66 13.52 10.22
C ALA A 280 5.33 14.23 9.97
N GLY A 281 5.20 15.41 10.57
CA GLY A 281 4.00 16.19 10.40
C GLY A 281 4.24 17.67 10.57
N VAL A 282 3.31 18.46 10.05
CA VAL A 282 3.36 19.92 10.10
C VAL A 282 2.02 20.53 10.48
N PHE A 283 2.06 21.61 11.25
CA PHE A 283 0.88 22.45 11.47
C PHE A 283 0.77 23.55 10.42
N SER A 284 -0.35 23.58 9.69
CA SER A 284 -0.65 24.64 8.73
C SER A 284 -1.37 25.84 9.37
N GLY A 285 -1.95 25.69 10.56
CA GLY A 285 -2.77 26.74 11.17
C GLY A 285 -3.99 27.06 10.31
N ASP A 286 -4.19 28.34 10.04
CA ASP A 286 -5.16 28.89 9.08
C ASP A 286 -4.72 28.74 7.61
N GLY A 287 -3.57 28.11 7.35
CA GLY A 287 -2.94 27.98 6.06
C GLY A 287 -1.72 28.90 5.88
N THR A 288 -1.53 29.89 6.75
CA THR A 288 -0.42 30.85 6.65
C THR A 288 0.83 30.42 7.41
N ARG A 289 0.72 29.47 8.35
CA ARG A 289 1.87 28.99 9.12
C ARG A 289 2.76 28.13 8.23
N GLU A 290 4.00 28.58 8.05
CA GLU A 290 5.03 27.80 7.37
C GLU A 290 5.58 26.68 8.28
N PRO A 291 6.08 25.57 7.69
CA PRO A 291 6.76 24.53 8.44
C PRO A 291 7.96 25.10 9.21
N SER A 292 8.04 24.80 10.50
CA SER A 292 9.20 25.15 11.34
C SER A 292 10.43 24.32 10.96
N GLU A 293 11.62 24.81 11.31
CA GLU A 293 12.87 24.09 11.08
C GLU A 293 12.87 22.69 11.69
N THR A 294 12.28 22.52 12.88
CA THR A 294 12.19 21.22 13.55
C THR A 294 11.28 20.24 12.79
N GLU A 295 10.15 20.72 12.23
CA GLU A 295 9.24 19.89 11.42
C GLU A 295 9.93 19.47 10.10
N LEU A 296 10.66 20.39 9.47
CA LEU A 296 11.43 20.14 8.25
C LEU A 296 12.60 19.16 8.51
N ALA A 297 13.30 19.31 9.65
CA ALA A 297 14.38 18.42 10.05
C ALA A 297 13.86 17.00 10.38
N LEU A 298 12.68 16.89 10.99
CA LEU A 298 12.03 15.61 11.23
C LEU A 298 11.65 14.91 9.91
N ALA A 299 11.15 15.66 8.93
CA ALA A 299 10.87 15.13 7.60
C ALA A 299 12.14 14.66 6.88
N GLU A 300 13.22 15.44 6.92
CA GLU A 300 14.52 15.02 6.38
C GLU A 300 15.03 13.75 7.08
N HIS A 301 14.89 13.65 8.40
CA HIS A 301 15.23 12.46 9.17
C HIS A 301 14.40 11.24 8.77
N GLN A 302 13.09 11.40 8.56
CA GLN A 302 12.23 10.32 8.07
C GLN A 302 12.71 9.78 6.72
N GLY A 303 13.10 10.68 5.80
CA GLY A 303 13.67 10.30 4.50
C GLY A 303 14.95 9.48 4.65
N LYS A 304 15.90 9.94 5.48
CA LYS A 304 17.15 9.22 5.79
C LYS A 304 16.87 7.83 6.38
N TYR A 305 15.95 7.77 7.34
CA TYR A 305 15.59 6.54 8.02
C TYR A 305 14.97 5.52 7.06
N MET A 306 14.04 5.96 6.20
CA MET A 306 13.42 5.11 5.18
C MET A 306 14.49 4.58 4.21
N ALA A 307 15.37 5.44 3.70
CA ALA A 307 16.45 5.06 2.79
C ALA A 307 17.39 4.01 3.37
N ALA A 308 17.84 4.21 4.62
CA ALA A 308 18.69 3.24 5.30
C ALA A 308 17.98 1.89 5.49
N LEU A 309 16.69 1.90 5.80
CA LEU A 309 15.91 0.69 5.99
C LEU A 309 15.70 -0.06 4.67
N VAL A 310 15.20 0.60 3.62
CA VAL A 310 14.99 0.00 2.30
C VAL A 310 16.27 -0.62 1.76
N LYS A 311 17.42 0.06 1.92
CA LYS A 311 18.74 -0.48 1.53
C LYS A 311 19.09 -1.78 2.25
N ARG A 312 18.73 -1.91 3.53
CA ARG A 312 18.91 -3.17 4.29
C ARG A 312 18.02 -4.28 3.75
N PHE A 313 16.75 -3.98 3.46
CA PHE A 313 15.82 -4.94 2.85
C PHE A 313 16.31 -5.41 1.47
N ALA A 314 16.72 -4.49 0.61
CA ALA A 314 17.27 -4.79 -0.71
C ALA A 314 18.51 -5.69 -0.62
N ARG A 315 19.44 -5.39 0.30
CA ARG A 315 20.63 -6.22 0.54
C ARG A 315 20.28 -7.61 1.04
N SER A 316 19.34 -7.73 1.98
CA SER A 316 18.89 -9.02 2.51
C SER A 316 18.23 -9.88 1.44
N LYS A 317 17.43 -9.28 0.56
CA LYS A 317 16.80 -9.97 -0.58
C LYS A 317 17.85 -10.52 -1.54
N ALA A 318 18.88 -9.75 -1.84
CA ALA A 318 19.99 -10.17 -2.71
C ALA A 318 20.87 -11.28 -2.10
N LEU A 319 20.93 -11.39 -0.76
CA LEU A 319 21.65 -12.46 -0.07
C LEU A 319 20.84 -13.77 0.03
N ALA A 320 19.51 -13.67 -0.06
CA ALA A 320 18.60 -14.82 0.05
C ALA A 320 18.26 -15.47 -1.30
N SER A 321 18.55 -14.79 -2.41
CA SER A 321 18.42 -15.27 -3.80
C SER A 321 19.71 -15.92 -4.29
#